data_AF-A0A7Y7QKR6-F1
#
_entry.id   AF-A0A7Y7QKR6-F1
#
_cell.length_a   1.000
_cell.length_b   1.000
_cell.length_c   1.000
_cell.angle_alpha   90.00
_cell.angle_beta   90.00
_cell.angle_gamma   90.00
#
_symmetry.space_group_name_H-M   'P 1'
#
loop_
_entity.id
_entity.type
_entity.pdbx_description
1 polymer ?
#
loop_
_entity_poly.entity_id
_entity_poly.type
_entity_poly.pdbx_seq_one_letter_code
_entity_poly.pdbx_strand_id
1 'polypeptide(L)'
;MIIDIEKEVGIKPKISINRVSEKNKEVSVSFKNILLQKGYIAALRYEIPGYPNDTEKVLSSEGYGNDEYIKVEKDLILVTGAASSSGKMSTCLGQIYHEVVLGQDSGYAKYETFPIWNLPLEHPVNLAYEAATADIGDYNTIDTYHQKAYSMNSVNYNRDVEAFEIVSRLSNSLLPIGNFTREYKPPTDMGINTAGFCITDDEVVRNASIAEIDRRINWYNEVIQRGEGDLIWIERCNKIKERL
;
A
#
# COMPACT_ATOMS: atom_id res chain seq x y z
N MET A 1 0.16 7.02 -17.65
CA MET A 1 -0.45 6.36 -16.47
C MET A 1 -1.98 6.46 -16.42
N ILE A 2 -2.60 7.63 -16.23
CA ILE A 2 -4.08 7.71 -16.09
C ILE A 2 -4.79 7.11 -17.31
N ILE A 3 -4.34 7.48 -18.51
CA ILE A 3 -4.87 6.95 -19.78
C ILE A 3 -4.62 5.44 -19.91
N ASP A 4 -3.45 4.96 -19.45
CA ASP A 4 -3.12 3.54 -19.50
C ASP A 4 -4.01 2.74 -18.56
N ILE A 5 -4.23 3.21 -17.32
CA ILE A 5 -5.15 2.59 -16.36
C ILE A 5 -6.57 2.56 -16.92
N GLU A 6 -7.04 3.68 -17.49
CA GLU A 6 -8.36 3.75 -18.11
C GLU A 6 -8.51 2.73 -19.25
N LYS A 7 -7.46 2.59 -20.07
CA LYS A 7 -7.45 1.65 -21.19
C LYS A 7 -7.43 0.19 -20.73
N GLU A 8 -6.58 -0.14 -19.74
CA GLU A 8 -6.43 -1.51 -19.22
C GLU A 8 -7.66 -1.96 -18.42
N VAL A 9 -8.23 -1.08 -17.61
CA VAL A 9 -9.39 -1.40 -16.77
C VAL A 9 -10.71 -1.22 -17.53
N GLY A 10 -10.72 -0.41 -18.59
CA GLY A 10 -11.94 -0.07 -19.34
C GLY A 10 -12.92 0.82 -18.56
N ILE A 11 -12.46 1.46 -17.48
CA ILE A 11 -13.26 2.33 -16.60
C ILE A 11 -12.54 3.67 -16.47
N LYS A 12 -13.27 4.77 -16.67
CA LYS A 12 -12.72 6.11 -16.47
C LYS A 12 -12.44 6.35 -14.97
N PRO A 13 -11.18 6.54 -14.55
CA PRO A 13 -10.85 6.70 -13.14
C PRO A 13 -11.30 8.06 -12.58
N LYS A 14 -11.60 8.08 -11.29
CA LYS A 14 -11.69 9.32 -10.50
C LYS A 14 -10.32 9.60 -9.87
N ILE A 15 -9.88 10.85 -9.89
CA ILE A 15 -8.50 11.22 -9.61
C ILE A 15 -8.40 11.93 -8.28
N SER A 16 -7.53 11.46 -7.42
CA SER A 16 -7.13 12.14 -6.19
C SER A 16 -5.76 12.79 -6.37
N ILE A 17 -5.67 14.11 -6.18
CA ILE A 17 -4.43 14.88 -6.19
C ILE A 17 -4.03 15.10 -4.74
N ASN A 18 -3.07 14.30 -4.28
CA ASN A 18 -2.61 14.27 -2.89
C ASN A 18 -1.53 15.31 -2.60
N ARG A 19 -1.34 15.57 -1.30
CA ARG A 19 -0.26 16.43 -0.75
C ARG A 19 -0.31 17.86 -1.26
N VAL A 20 -1.52 18.41 -1.40
CA VAL A 20 -1.69 19.83 -1.69
C VAL A 20 -1.29 20.64 -0.45
N SER A 21 -0.36 21.57 -0.65
CA SER A 21 0.11 22.52 0.36
C SER A 21 0.19 23.91 -0.26
N GLU A 22 0.39 24.93 0.56
CA GLU A 22 0.51 26.31 0.07
C GLU A 22 1.64 26.47 -0.99
N LYS A 23 2.67 25.62 -0.96
CA LYS A 23 3.78 25.67 -1.93
C LYS A 23 3.41 25.18 -3.33
N ASN A 24 2.42 24.29 -3.46
CA ASN A 24 2.08 23.63 -4.73
C ASN A 24 0.60 23.81 -5.12
N LYS A 25 -0.15 24.64 -4.38
CA LYS A 25 -1.60 24.82 -4.52
C LYS A 25 -1.98 25.28 -5.93
N GLU A 26 -1.31 26.28 -6.47
CA GLU A 26 -1.59 26.81 -7.81
C GLU A 26 -1.40 25.74 -8.90
N VAL A 27 -0.30 24.98 -8.83
CA VAL A 27 -0.01 23.89 -9.76
C VAL A 27 -1.06 22.78 -9.64
N SER A 28 -1.44 22.42 -8.42
CA SER A 28 -2.44 21.38 -8.15
C SER A 28 -3.83 21.75 -8.67
N VAL A 29 -4.24 23.01 -8.47
CA VAL A 29 -5.51 23.55 -9.00
C VAL A 29 -5.48 23.61 -10.52
N SER A 30 -4.37 24.07 -11.12
CA SER A 30 -4.21 24.09 -12.57
C SER A 30 -4.31 22.68 -13.17
N PHE A 31 -3.65 21.70 -12.55
CA PHE A 31 -3.71 20.31 -12.99
C PHE A 31 -5.12 19.72 -12.84
N LYS A 32 -5.81 20.00 -11.72
CA LYS A 32 -7.23 19.64 -11.55
C LYS A 32 -8.08 20.20 -12.69
N ASN A 33 -7.92 21.46 -13.07
CA ASN A 33 -8.68 22.08 -14.15
C ASN A 33 -8.44 21.41 -15.51
N ILE A 34 -7.20 21.02 -15.80
CA ILE A 34 -6.86 20.25 -17.02
C ILE A 34 -7.58 18.90 -17.03
N LEU A 35 -7.63 18.21 -15.88
CA LEU A 35 -8.33 16.93 -15.76
C LEU A 35 -9.85 17.08 -15.95
N LEU A 36 -10.45 18.12 -15.37
CA LEU A 36 -11.86 18.45 -15.54
C LEU A 36 -12.20 18.75 -17.02
N GLN A 37 -11.35 19.50 -17.73
CA GLN A 37 -11.52 19.76 -19.17
C GLN A 37 -11.44 18.49 -20.03
N LYS A 38 -10.69 17.48 -19.58
CA LYS A 38 -10.63 16.15 -20.19
C LYS A 38 -11.77 15.23 -19.73
N GLY A 39 -12.71 15.76 -18.95
CA GLY A 39 -13.91 15.08 -18.47
C GLY A 39 -13.65 14.06 -17.36
N TYR A 40 -12.52 14.15 -16.64
CA TYR A 40 -12.31 13.36 -15.43
C TYR A 40 -12.95 14.03 -14.22
N ILE A 41 -13.24 13.25 -13.19
CA ILE A 41 -13.51 13.77 -11.84
C ILE A 41 -12.17 13.85 -11.12
N ALA A 42 -11.85 15.00 -10.55
CA ALA A 42 -10.60 15.22 -9.83
C ALA A 42 -10.85 15.97 -8.52
N ALA A 43 -10.24 15.48 -7.44
CA ALA A 43 -10.34 16.04 -6.10
C ALA A 43 -8.96 16.38 -5.53
N LEU A 44 -8.88 17.49 -4.80
CA LEU A 44 -7.69 17.92 -4.07
C LEU A 44 -7.72 17.37 -2.64
N ARG A 45 -6.59 16.81 -2.20
CA ARG A 45 -6.37 16.38 -0.83
C ARG A 45 -5.15 17.06 -0.24
N TYR A 46 -5.27 17.57 0.97
CA TYR A 46 -4.31 18.50 1.56
C TYR A 46 -3.33 17.80 2.49
N GLU A 47 -2.15 18.40 2.68
CA GLU A 47 -1.24 17.94 3.73
C GLU A 47 -1.85 18.22 5.11
N ILE A 48 -1.94 17.19 5.95
CA ILE A 48 -2.44 17.28 7.32
C ILE A 48 -1.24 17.40 8.26
N PRO A 49 -1.03 18.54 8.95
CA PRO A 49 0.08 18.70 9.87
C PRO A 49 -0.01 17.68 11.02
N GLY A 50 1.08 16.98 11.31
CA GLY A 50 1.14 15.96 12.37
C GLY A 50 0.59 14.58 11.97
N TYR A 51 0.19 14.38 10.71
CA TYR A 51 -0.16 13.06 10.20
C TYR A 51 1.04 12.10 10.30
N PRO A 52 0.86 10.84 10.72
CA PRO A 52 -0.41 10.18 11.07
C PRO A 52 -0.77 10.20 12.56
N ASN A 53 0.00 10.89 13.41
CA ASN A 53 0.01 10.69 14.86
C ASN A 53 -1.14 11.40 15.59
N ASP A 54 -1.54 12.59 15.12
CA ASP A 54 -2.62 13.38 15.73
C ASP A 54 -4.00 12.91 15.22
N THR A 55 -4.55 11.89 15.88
CA THR A 55 -5.81 11.24 15.44
C THR A 55 -7.00 12.19 15.46
N GLU A 56 -7.11 13.05 16.49
CA GLU A 56 -8.19 14.02 16.61
C GLU A 56 -8.15 15.02 15.45
N LYS A 57 -6.96 15.55 15.14
CA LYS A 57 -6.81 16.46 14.01
C LYS A 57 -7.08 15.77 12.68
N VAL A 58 -6.55 14.55 12.48
CA VAL A 58 -6.75 13.79 11.25
C VAL A 58 -8.24 13.53 10.99
N LEU A 59 -9.02 13.20 12.01
CA LEU A 59 -10.47 12.92 11.92
C LEU A 59 -11.34 14.16 12.16
N SER A 60 -10.89 15.34 11.74
CA SER A 60 -11.61 16.62 11.92
C SER A 60 -11.85 17.35 10.59
N SER A 61 -12.57 18.47 10.67
CA SER A 61 -12.71 19.42 9.56
C SER A 61 -11.40 20.05 9.10
N GLU A 62 -10.35 20.06 9.94
CA GLU A 62 -9.01 20.55 9.59
C GLU A 62 -8.09 19.43 9.04
N GLY A 63 -8.50 18.17 9.19
CA GLY A 63 -7.84 16.99 8.66
C GLY A 63 -8.54 16.49 7.39
N TYR A 64 -9.02 15.25 7.41
CA TYR A 64 -9.74 14.67 6.28
C TYR A 64 -10.99 15.45 5.87
N GLY A 65 -11.64 16.18 6.78
CA GLY A 65 -12.80 17.00 6.43
C GLY A 65 -12.47 18.21 5.56
N ASN A 66 -11.19 18.61 5.46
CA ASN A 66 -10.73 19.65 4.55
C ASN A 66 -10.49 19.13 3.12
N ASP A 67 -10.42 17.81 2.94
CA ASP A 67 -10.24 17.20 1.63
C ASP A 67 -11.51 17.31 0.79
N GLU A 68 -11.35 17.33 -0.53
CA GLU A 68 -12.50 17.24 -1.43
C GLU A 68 -12.98 15.78 -1.53
N TYR A 69 -14.26 15.56 -1.20
CA TYR A 69 -14.90 14.25 -1.30
C TYR A 69 -15.09 13.83 -2.77
N ILE A 70 -14.73 12.58 -3.09
CA ILE A 70 -14.98 11.99 -4.41
C ILE A 70 -16.22 11.11 -4.26
N LYS A 71 -17.38 11.61 -4.68
CA LYS A 71 -18.59 10.79 -4.69
C LYS A 71 -18.37 9.53 -5.53
N VAL A 72 -18.59 8.36 -4.96
CA VAL A 72 -18.53 7.07 -5.64
C VAL A 72 -19.93 6.48 -5.82
N GLU A 73 -20.05 5.53 -6.75
CA GLU A 73 -21.34 4.90 -7.14
C GLU A 73 -21.30 3.37 -7.02
N LYS A 74 -20.12 2.81 -6.74
CA LYS A 74 -19.88 1.38 -6.66
C LYS A 74 -19.41 1.08 -5.24
N ASP A 75 -19.82 -0.05 -4.71
CA ASP A 75 -19.51 -0.45 -3.34
C ASP A 75 -18.05 -0.92 -3.19
N LEU A 76 -17.43 -1.38 -4.27
CA LEU A 76 -16.02 -1.75 -4.33
C LEU A 76 -15.22 -0.70 -5.10
N ILE A 77 -14.32 -0.01 -4.40
CA ILE A 77 -13.45 1.02 -4.96
C ILE A 77 -11.99 0.56 -4.90
N LEU A 78 -11.39 0.41 -6.08
CA LEU A 78 -9.98 0.09 -6.21
C LEU A 78 -9.15 1.38 -6.27
N VAL A 79 -8.22 1.53 -5.33
CA VAL A 79 -7.34 2.69 -5.25
C VAL A 79 -5.93 2.29 -5.65
N THR A 80 -5.43 2.90 -6.73
CA THR A 80 -4.05 2.72 -7.23
C THR A 80 -3.34 4.06 -7.31
N GLY A 81 -2.02 4.06 -7.57
CA GLY A 81 -1.23 5.28 -7.62
C GLY A 81 0.10 5.12 -8.35
N ALA A 82 0.67 6.26 -8.76
CA ALA A 82 1.89 6.31 -9.58
C ALA A 82 3.17 5.85 -8.87
N ALA A 83 3.17 5.89 -7.54
CA ALA A 83 4.34 5.63 -6.72
C ALA A 83 3.94 5.03 -5.37
N SER A 84 4.92 4.47 -4.66
CA SER A 84 4.76 3.92 -3.31
C SER A 84 4.14 4.95 -2.35
N SER A 85 4.66 6.19 -2.36
CA SER A 85 4.27 7.29 -1.46
C SER A 85 3.18 8.23 -2.01
N SER A 86 2.39 7.80 -3.00
CA SER A 86 1.38 8.64 -3.64
C SER A 86 0.13 8.93 -2.79
N GLY A 87 0.09 8.54 -1.52
CA GLY A 87 -1.01 8.82 -0.59
C GLY A 87 -2.22 7.87 -0.70
N LYS A 88 -2.05 6.63 -1.20
CA LYS A 88 -3.15 5.66 -1.40
C LYS A 88 -3.93 5.37 -0.12
N MET A 89 -3.25 4.92 0.93
CA MET A 89 -3.87 4.62 2.24
C MET A 89 -4.61 5.83 2.81
N SER A 90 -3.95 7.00 2.84
CA SER A 90 -4.57 8.24 3.29
C SER A 90 -5.80 8.62 2.46
N THR A 91 -5.77 8.39 1.14
CA THR A 91 -6.94 8.60 0.26
C THR A 91 -8.09 7.69 0.65
N CYS A 92 -7.85 6.39 0.85
CA CYS A 92 -8.90 5.46 1.28
C CYS A 92 -9.51 5.88 2.62
N LEU A 93 -8.68 6.15 3.63
CA LEU A 93 -9.14 6.53 4.95
C LEU A 93 -9.90 7.87 4.97
N GLY A 94 -9.49 8.83 4.13
CA GLY A 94 -10.24 10.09 4.00
C GLY A 94 -11.55 9.95 3.24
N GLN A 95 -11.64 9.09 2.22
CA GLN A 95 -12.94 8.78 1.60
C GLN A 95 -13.89 8.12 2.60
N ILE A 96 -13.39 7.15 3.37
CA ILE A 96 -14.12 6.50 4.46
C ILE A 96 -14.59 7.55 5.50
N TYR A 97 -13.74 8.52 5.85
CA TYR A 97 -14.13 9.61 6.74
C TYR A 97 -15.35 10.38 6.24
N HIS A 98 -15.35 10.80 4.97
CA HIS A 98 -16.50 11.49 4.38
C HIS A 98 -17.74 10.60 4.32
N GLU A 99 -17.59 9.32 4.03
CA GLU A 99 -18.69 8.36 3.96
C GLU A 99 -19.33 8.13 5.33
N VAL A 100 -18.53 8.00 6.39
CA VAL A 100 -19.04 7.93 7.77
C VAL A 100 -19.78 9.21 8.17
N VAL A 101 -19.26 10.39 7.80
CA VAL A 101 -19.96 11.68 8.03
C VAL A 101 -21.31 11.71 7.30
N LEU A 102 -21.43 11.03 6.16
CA LEU A 102 -22.67 10.87 5.39
C LEU A 102 -23.53 9.68 5.86
N GLY A 103 -23.17 9.03 6.97
CA GLY A 103 -23.90 7.90 7.56
C GLY A 103 -23.76 6.58 6.81
N GLN A 104 -22.72 6.42 5.98
CA GLN A 104 -22.39 5.18 5.28
C GLN A 104 -21.41 4.32 6.07
N ASP A 105 -21.47 3.00 5.88
CA ASP A 105 -20.59 2.02 6.52
C ASP A 105 -19.59 1.46 5.51
N SER A 106 -18.45 2.13 5.39
CA SER A 106 -17.37 1.78 4.47
C SER A 106 -16.15 1.24 5.19
N GLY A 107 -15.31 0.49 4.50
CA GLY A 107 -14.10 -0.11 5.08
C GLY A 107 -12.89 -0.05 4.16
N TYR A 108 -11.75 -0.43 4.71
CA TYR A 108 -10.46 -0.49 4.07
C TYR A 108 -9.93 -1.92 4.14
N ALA A 109 -9.40 -2.40 3.01
CA ALA A 109 -8.60 -3.61 2.92
C ALA A 109 -7.41 -3.35 1.99
N LYS A 110 -6.36 -4.16 2.09
CA LYS A 110 -5.16 -4.02 1.29
C LYS A 110 -4.95 -5.25 0.41
N TYR A 111 -4.73 -5.00 -0.89
CA TYR A 111 -4.29 -6.02 -1.82
C TYR A 111 -2.82 -5.81 -2.16
N GLU A 112 -1.99 -6.80 -1.81
CA GLU A 112 -0.61 -6.93 -2.26
C GLU A 112 -0.33 -8.40 -2.54
N THR A 113 0.42 -8.66 -3.61
CA THR A 113 0.77 -10.04 -3.99
C THR A 113 1.93 -10.58 -3.16
N PHE A 114 2.89 -9.74 -2.79
CA PHE A 114 4.07 -10.11 -2.01
C PHE A 114 4.25 -9.20 -0.79
N PRO A 115 4.77 -9.72 0.33
CA PRO A 115 5.08 -11.13 0.56
C PRO A 115 3.82 -12.00 0.62
N ILE A 116 3.97 -13.30 0.38
CA ILE A 116 2.87 -14.26 0.49
C ILE A 116 2.78 -14.71 1.95
N TRP A 117 1.74 -14.24 2.63
CA TRP A 117 1.60 -14.36 4.08
C TRP A 117 1.56 -15.80 4.60
N ASN A 118 1.02 -16.73 3.80
CA ASN A 118 0.87 -18.15 4.16
C ASN A 118 2.04 -19.03 3.67
N LEU A 119 3.12 -18.44 3.15
CA LEU A 119 4.39 -19.13 2.93
C LEU A 119 5.38 -18.79 4.07
N PRO A 120 6.33 -19.68 4.39
CA PRO A 120 7.37 -19.40 5.38
C PRO A 120 8.18 -18.13 5.06
N LEU A 121 8.75 -17.50 6.10
CA LEU A 121 9.62 -16.32 5.95
C LEU A 121 10.79 -16.61 5.00
N GLU A 122 11.42 -17.76 5.17
CA GLU A 122 12.55 -18.24 4.36
C GLU A 122 12.13 -18.96 3.08
N HIS A 123 10.85 -18.86 2.68
CA HIS A 123 10.43 -19.41 1.40
C HIS A 123 11.09 -18.62 0.26
N PRO A 124 11.71 -19.25 -0.75
CA PRO A 124 12.38 -18.53 -1.83
C PRO A 124 11.52 -17.47 -2.53
N VAL A 125 10.20 -17.70 -2.64
CA VAL A 125 9.25 -16.70 -3.16
C VAL A 125 9.25 -15.40 -2.34
N ASN A 126 9.22 -15.50 -1.01
CA ASN A 126 9.27 -14.33 -0.13
C ASN A 126 10.66 -13.67 -0.17
N LEU A 127 11.73 -14.46 -0.18
CA LEU A 127 13.11 -13.96 -0.31
C LEU A 127 13.36 -13.24 -1.64
N ALA A 128 12.78 -13.73 -2.74
CA ALA A 128 12.86 -13.05 -4.04
C ALA A 128 12.16 -11.70 -4.03
N TYR A 129 11.03 -11.57 -3.32
CA TYR A 129 10.41 -10.26 -3.09
C TYR A 129 11.34 -9.33 -2.29
N GLU A 130 11.94 -9.82 -1.21
CA GLU A 130 12.89 -9.03 -0.40
C GLU A 130 14.10 -8.56 -1.23
N ALA A 131 14.61 -9.40 -2.12
CA ALA A 131 15.67 -9.03 -3.06
C ALA A 131 15.18 -7.98 -4.07
N ALA A 132 13.94 -8.09 -4.55
CA ALA A 132 13.33 -7.12 -5.45
C ALA A 132 13.05 -5.74 -4.80
N THR A 133 13.08 -5.64 -3.47
CA THR A 133 12.89 -4.40 -2.70
C THR A 133 14.13 -3.97 -1.91
N ALA A 134 15.28 -4.57 -2.21
CA ALA A 134 16.53 -4.28 -1.51
C ALA A 134 16.98 -2.82 -1.64
N ASP A 135 16.57 -2.10 -2.68
CA ASP A 135 16.81 -0.67 -2.87
C ASP A 135 16.02 0.22 -1.92
N ILE A 136 14.72 -0.08 -1.75
CA ILE A 136 13.81 0.68 -0.90
C ILE A 136 13.80 0.22 0.56
N GLY A 137 14.45 -0.91 0.86
CA GLY A 137 14.67 -1.40 2.21
C GLY A 137 13.44 -2.03 2.87
N ASP A 138 12.48 -2.48 2.07
CA ASP A 138 11.39 -3.31 2.60
C ASP A 138 11.94 -4.71 2.89
N TYR A 139 11.69 -5.23 4.09
CA TYR A 139 12.14 -6.55 4.52
C TYR A 139 11.01 -7.36 5.15
N ASN A 140 11.01 -8.67 4.87
CA ASN A 140 10.00 -9.57 5.39
C ASN A 140 10.20 -9.80 6.89
N THR A 141 9.10 -9.95 7.60
CA THR A 141 9.09 -10.24 9.04
C THR A 141 7.94 -11.17 9.39
N ILE A 142 8.05 -11.84 10.54
CA ILE A 142 6.93 -12.60 11.09
C ILE A 142 5.91 -11.61 11.67
N ASP A 143 4.65 -11.82 11.31
CA ASP A 143 3.53 -11.10 11.91
C ASP A 143 3.26 -11.65 13.33
N THR A 144 3.86 -10.99 14.32
CA THR A 144 3.71 -11.36 15.73
C THR A 144 2.28 -11.13 16.25
N TYR A 145 1.50 -10.23 15.63
CA TYR A 145 0.09 -10.04 15.98
C TYR A 145 -0.73 -11.27 15.57
N HIS A 146 -0.44 -11.84 14.40
CA HIS A 146 -1.17 -13.02 13.90
C HIS A 146 -0.88 -14.24 14.77
N GLN A 147 0.38 -14.42 15.16
CA GLN A 147 0.78 -15.47 16.10
C GLN A 147 0.08 -15.30 17.46
N LYS A 148 -0.01 -14.08 17.99
CA LYS A 148 -0.70 -13.81 19.26
C LYS A 148 -2.22 -14.03 19.17
N ALA A 149 -2.84 -13.66 18.06
CA ALA A 149 -4.29 -13.74 17.87
C ALA A 149 -4.77 -15.16 17.54
N TYR A 150 -4.00 -15.91 16.76
CA TYR A 150 -4.44 -17.17 16.15
C TYR A 150 -3.50 -18.35 16.40
N SER A 151 -2.37 -18.16 17.07
CA SER A 151 -1.33 -19.20 17.26
C SER A 151 -0.82 -19.80 15.93
N MET A 152 -0.86 -18.99 14.86
CA MET A 152 -0.40 -19.34 13.52
C MET A 152 0.70 -18.38 13.09
N ASN A 153 1.71 -18.88 12.38
CA ASN A 153 2.75 -18.03 11.81
C ASN A 153 2.25 -17.48 10.46
N SER A 154 2.45 -16.18 10.24
CA SER A 154 2.29 -15.57 8.93
C SER A 154 3.43 -14.59 8.66
N VAL A 155 3.65 -14.28 7.39
CA VAL A 155 4.69 -13.35 6.93
C VAL A 155 4.05 -12.02 6.54
N ASN A 156 4.66 -10.93 6.97
CA ASN A 156 4.35 -9.57 6.56
C ASN A 156 5.68 -8.83 6.30
N TYR A 157 5.68 -7.50 6.23
CA TYR A 157 6.89 -6.71 6.08
C TYR A 157 6.83 -5.44 6.93
N ASN A 158 7.99 -4.88 7.22
CA ASN A 158 8.16 -3.79 8.19
C ASN A 158 7.19 -2.61 8.02
N ARG A 159 7.02 -2.12 6.78
CA ARG A 159 6.18 -0.94 6.52
C ARG A 159 4.69 -1.22 6.73
N ASP A 160 4.24 -2.44 6.53
CA ASP A 160 2.83 -2.80 6.74
C ASP A 160 2.48 -3.06 8.19
N VAL A 161 3.44 -3.55 8.97
CA VAL A 161 3.30 -3.57 10.43
C VAL A 161 3.12 -2.14 10.96
N GLU A 162 3.92 -1.17 10.49
CA GLU A 162 3.75 0.24 10.84
C GLU A 162 2.41 0.83 10.33
N ALA A 163 2.03 0.52 9.09
CA ALA A 163 0.77 1.00 8.51
C ALA A 163 -0.45 0.44 9.26
N PHE A 164 -0.37 -0.79 9.73
CA PHE A 164 -1.45 -1.43 10.49
C PHE A 164 -1.76 -0.71 11.80
N GLU A 165 -0.74 -0.21 12.52
CA GLU A 165 -0.98 0.57 13.73
C GLU A 165 -1.76 1.86 13.44
N ILE A 166 -1.45 2.51 12.31
CA ILE A 166 -2.15 3.73 11.86
C ILE A 166 -3.59 3.38 11.47
N VAL A 167 -3.79 2.36 10.65
CA VAL A 167 -5.12 1.92 10.19
C VAL A 167 -5.97 1.52 11.39
N SER A 168 -5.43 0.70 12.31
CA SER A 168 -6.13 0.24 13.50
C SER A 168 -6.52 1.42 14.41
N ARG A 169 -5.62 2.38 14.65
CA ARG A 169 -5.94 3.56 15.46
C ARG A 169 -7.05 4.40 14.81
N LEU A 170 -6.89 4.75 13.54
CA LEU A 170 -7.85 5.61 12.84
C LEU A 170 -9.20 4.91 12.66
N SER A 171 -9.23 3.62 12.31
CA SER A 171 -10.46 2.85 12.14
C SER A 171 -11.21 2.67 13.46
N ASN A 172 -10.53 2.44 14.58
CA ASN A 172 -11.16 2.33 15.90
C ASN A 172 -11.83 3.64 16.36
N SER A 173 -11.28 4.80 15.97
CA SER A 173 -11.85 6.11 16.27
C SER A 173 -12.94 6.54 15.29
N LEU A 174 -12.86 6.10 14.03
CA LEU A 174 -13.74 6.56 12.95
C LEU A 174 -14.95 5.64 12.71
N LEU A 175 -14.74 4.32 12.71
CA LEU A 175 -15.70 3.35 12.19
C LEU A 175 -16.67 2.84 13.27
N PRO A 176 -17.93 2.55 12.89
CA PRO A 176 -18.90 2.00 13.82
C PRO A 176 -18.47 0.63 14.36
N ILE A 177 -19.03 0.24 15.50
CA ILE A 177 -18.84 -1.10 16.07
C ILE A 177 -19.43 -2.13 15.08
N GLY A 178 -18.66 -3.17 14.76
CA GLY A 178 -19.05 -4.23 13.82
C GLY A 178 -18.59 -4.01 12.38
N ASN A 179 -17.95 -2.88 12.06
CA ASN A 179 -17.28 -2.70 10.77
C ASN A 179 -16.05 -3.62 10.67
N PHE A 180 -15.90 -4.35 9.56
CA PHE A 180 -14.85 -5.35 9.39
C PHE A 180 -13.42 -4.79 9.50
N THR A 181 -13.16 -3.55 9.09
CA THR A 181 -11.84 -2.93 9.20
C THR A 181 -11.44 -2.68 10.64
N ARG A 182 -12.41 -2.54 11.55
CA ARG A 182 -12.20 -2.42 12.98
C ARG A 182 -11.91 -3.78 13.64
N GLU A 183 -12.28 -4.88 12.99
CA GLU A 183 -12.13 -6.24 13.51
C GLU A 183 -10.78 -6.89 13.19
N TYR A 184 -9.95 -6.24 12.35
CA TYR A 184 -8.59 -6.71 12.07
C TYR A 184 -7.75 -6.82 13.34
N LYS A 185 -7.25 -8.03 13.62
CA LYS A 185 -6.40 -8.29 14.79
C LYS A 185 -4.91 -8.13 14.44
N PRO A 186 -4.41 -8.77 13.37
CA PRO A 186 -3.09 -8.53 12.79
C PRO A 186 -3.12 -7.80 11.44
N PRO A 187 -1.97 -7.28 10.96
CA PRO A 187 -1.83 -6.79 9.59
C PRO A 187 -2.17 -7.85 8.53
N THR A 188 -1.98 -9.13 8.83
CA THR A 188 -2.42 -10.22 7.94
C THR A 188 -3.92 -10.17 7.63
N ASP A 189 -4.79 -9.79 8.59
CA ASP A 189 -6.25 -9.73 8.39
C ASP A 189 -6.66 -8.55 7.49
N MET A 190 -5.84 -7.50 7.47
CA MET A 190 -6.01 -6.35 6.57
C MET A 190 -5.73 -6.73 5.11
N GLY A 191 -4.94 -7.78 4.88
CA GLY A 191 -4.60 -8.30 3.57
C GLY A 191 -5.68 -9.21 2.99
N ILE A 192 -5.92 -9.13 1.69
CA ILE A 192 -6.86 -10.03 0.97
C ILE A 192 -6.16 -10.97 -0.03
N ASN A 193 -4.85 -11.18 0.13
CA ASN A 193 -4.05 -12.00 -0.80
C ASN A 193 -4.33 -13.50 -0.63
N THR A 194 -4.60 -14.19 -1.74
CA THR A 194 -4.80 -15.64 -1.79
C THR A 194 -3.77 -16.38 -2.66
N ALA A 195 -2.74 -15.68 -3.16
CA ALA A 195 -1.80 -16.23 -4.14
C ALA A 195 -1.11 -17.53 -3.69
N GLY A 196 -0.75 -17.65 -2.41
CA GLY A 196 -0.09 -18.85 -1.89
C GLY A 196 -0.94 -20.11 -1.96
N PHE A 197 -2.27 -19.98 -1.89
CA PHE A 197 -3.18 -21.13 -2.04
C PHE A 197 -3.31 -21.62 -3.49
N CYS A 198 -2.86 -20.80 -4.46
CA CYS A 198 -2.93 -21.11 -5.88
C CYS A 198 -1.63 -21.71 -6.43
N ILE A 199 -0.62 -21.93 -5.60
CA ILE A 199 0.62 -22.60 -6.00
C ILE A 199 0.32 -24.09 -6.22
N THR A 200 0.47 -24.55 -7.44
CA THR A 200 0.21 -25.94 -7.86
C THR A 200 1.47 -26.81 -7.85
N ASP A 201 2.64 -26.19 -7.92
CA ASP A 201 3.95 -26.85 -7.87
C ASP A 201 4.96 -25.95 -7.10
N ASP A 202 5.27 -26.36 -5.87
CA ASP A 202 6.16 -25.62 -4.97
C ASP A 202 7.62 -25.63 -5.46
N GLU A 203 8.06 -26.72 -6.08
CA GLU A 203 9.44 -26.86 -6.56
C GLU A 203 9.71 -25.91 -7.73
N VAL A 204 8.75 -25.80 -8.65
CA VAL A 204 8.84 -24.87 -9.78
C VAL A 204 8.96 -23.42 -9.31
N VAL A 205 8.11 -22.98 -8.37
CA VAL A 205 8.17 -21.60 -7.87
C VAL A 205 9.43 -21.33 -7.07
N ARG A 206 9.93 -22.31 -6.28
CA ARG A 206 11.22 -22.19 -5.57
C ARG A 206 12.37 -21.95 -6.53
N ASN A 207 12.51 -22.81 -7.54
CA ASN A 207 13.57 -22.71 -8.53
C ASN A 207 13.51 -21.38 -9.29
N ALA A 208 12.31 -20.94 -9.68
CA ALA A 208 12.12 -19.66 -10.35
C ALA A 208 12.49 -18.47 -9.45
N SER A 209 12.15 -18.52 -8.16
CA SER A 209 12.46 -17.45 -7.21
C SER A 209 13.95 -17.37 -6.86
N ILE A 210 14.64 -18.51 -6.72
CA ILE A 210 16.10 -18.53 -6.54
C ILE A 210 16.79 -17.86 -7.74
N ALA A 211 16.36 -18.20 -8.96
CA ALA A 211 16.88 -17.56 -10.17
C ALA A 211 16.58 -16.05 -10.20
N GLU A 212 15.43 -15.61 -9.67
CA GLU A 212 15.11 -14.18 -9.56
C GLU A 212 16.04 -13.44 -8.59
N ILE A 213 16.42 -14.03 -7.46
CA ILE A 213 17.39 -13.44 -6.52
C ILE A 213 18.72 -13.17 -7.24
N ASP A 214 19.21 -14.14 -8.02
CA ASP A 214 20.42 -13.96 -8.83
C ASP A 214 20.27 -12.87 -9.89
N ARG A 215 19.10 -12.79 -10.55
CA ARG A 215 18.80 -11.70 -11.49
C ARG A 215 18.81 -10.33 -10.81
N ARG A 216 18.30 -10.22 -9.59
CA ARG A 216 18.31 -8.96 -8.83
C ARG A 216 19.70 -8.52 -8.45
N ILE A 217 20.57 -9.44 -8.01
CA ILE A 217 21.97 -9.14 -7.73
C ILE A 217 22.65 -8.56 -8.98
N ASN A 218 22.49 -9.21 -10.14
CA ASN A 218 23.06 -8.75 -11.39
C ASN A 218 22.49 -7.38 -11.81
N TRP A 219 21.18 -7.20 -11.69
CA TRP A 219 20.53 -5.94 -12.02
C TRP A 219 21.03 -4.78 -11.15
N TYR A 220 21.10 -4.94 -9.82
CA TYR A 220 21.65 -3.90 -8.95
C TYR A 220 23.11 -3.61 -9.26
N ASN A 221 23.91 -4.62 -9.60
CA ASN A 221 25.29 -4.42 -10.03
C ASN A 221 25.38 -3.56 -11.30
N GLU A 222 24.52 -3.78 -12.29
CA GLU A 222 24.45 -2.91 -13.47
C GLU A 222 24.05 -1.47 -13.12
N VAL A 223 23.06 -1.29 -12.23
CA VAL A 223 22.61 0.05 -11.78
C VAL A 223 23.74 0.79 -11.05
N ILE A 224 24.50 0.08 -10.20
CA ILE A 224 25.67 0.63 -9.51
C ILE A 224 26.78 0.99 -10.50
N GLN A 225 27.05 0.15 -11.50
CA GLN A 225 28.05 0.43 -12.54
C GLN A 225 27.71 1.67 -13.38
N ARG A 226 26.42 2.02 -13.50
CA ARG A 226 25.96 3.25 -14.14
C ARG A 226 26.04 4.48 -13.23
N GLY A 227 26.38 4.31 -11.94
CA GLY A 227 26.44 5.39 -10.96
C GLY A 227 25.07 5.78 -10.38
N GLU A 228 24.07 4.92 -10.53
CA GLU A 228 22.67 5.18 -10.15
C GLU A 228 22.24 4.41 -8.88
N GLY A 229 23.13 3.60 -8.31
CA GLY A 229 22.81 2.71 -7.19
C GLY A 229 23.83 2.70 -6.05
N ASP A 230 23.46 2.02 -4.98
CA ASP A 230 24.25 1.90 -3.75
C ASP A 230 24.70 0.44 -3.54
N LEU A 231 25.97 0.24 -3.15
CA LEU A 231 26.54 -1.07 -2.85
C LEU A 231 25.74 -1.84 -1.78
N ILE A 232 25.04 -1.13 -0.89
CA ILE A 232 24.20 -1.73 0.14
C ILE A 232 23.06 -2.59 -0.45
N TRP A 233 22.62 -2.33 -1.68
CA TRP A 233 21.56 -3.11 -2.33
C TRP A 233 22.03 -4.54 -2.65
N ILE A 234 23.26 -4.68 -3.13
CA ILE A 234 23.89 -6.00 -3.36
C ILE A 234 24.18 -6.67 -2.02
N GLU A 235 24.67 -5.94 -1.03
CA GLU A 235 24.93 -6.51 0.31
C GLU A 235 23.66 -7.12 0.91
N ARG A 236 22.52 -6.43 0.81
CA ARG A 236 21.21 -6.95 1.21
C ARG A 236 20.84 -8.21 0.44
N CYS A 237 20.99 -8.21 -0.89
CA CYS A 237 20.67 -9.39 -1.70
C CYS A 237 21.57 -10.60 -1.37
N ASN A 238 22.84 -10.38 -1.07
CA ASN A 238 23.75 -11.46 -0.68
C ASN A 238 23.33 -12.06 0.67
N LYS A 239 22.96 -11.24 1.66
CA LYS A 239 22.41 -11.72 2.94
C LYS A 239 21.10 -12.49 2.76
N ILE A 240 20.27 -12.09 1.80
CA ILE A 240 19.04 -12.82 1.43
C ILE A 240 19.40 -14.19 0.83
N LYS A 241 20.40 -14.25 -0.05
CA LYS A 241 20.85 -15.49 -0.69
C LYS A 241 21.45 -16.48 0.31
N GLU A 242 22.10 -16.01 1.39
CA GLU A 242 22.61 -16.86 2.48
C GLU A 242 21.51 -17.58 3.28
N ARG A 243 20.25 -17.17 3.13
CA ARG A 243 19.10 -17.75 3.85
C ARG A 243 18.38 -18.86 3.07
N LEU A 244 18.77 -19.13 1.82
CA LEU A 244 18.25 -20.21 0.97
C LEU A 244 18.78 -21.59 1.42
#